data_AF-A0AAW2C8T0-F1
#
_entry.id   AF-A0AAW2C8T0-F1
#
_cell.length_a   1.000
_cell.length_b   1.000
_cell.length_c   1.000
_cell.angle_alpha   90.00
_cell.angle_beta   90.00
_cell.angle_gamma   90.00
#
_symmetry.space_group_name_H-M   'P 1'
#
loop_
_entity.id
_entity.type
_entity.pdbx_description
1 polymer ?
#
loop_
_entity_poly.entity_id
_entity_poly.type
_entity_poly.pdbx_seq_one_letter_code
_entity_poly.pdbx_strand_id
1 'polypeptide(L)'
;MEGFSSIRFFASPLILLAISSYINSSLAATPNKPSTEFIRTSCNSTTYPKLCFTSLSTYTNLIQTSPQLLASTALNVTLSSAKSTSVMMVNISKSQGMSPKVVAAMKDCLEELSDLVYELNKSIREMNNVKGSNF
;
A
#
# COMPACT_ATOMS: atom_id res chain seq x y z
N MET A 1 -40.52 -58.80 21.24
CA MET A 1 -40.11 -59.13 19.86
C MET A 1 -40.01 -57.82 19.10
N GLU A 2 -38.77 -57.34 18.90
CA GLU A 2 -38.27 -56.56 17.75
C GLU A 2 -39.09 -55.31 17.28
N GLY A 3 -38.57 -54.09 17.16
CA GLY A 3 -37.20 -53.60 17.20
C GLY A 3 -37.15 -52.08 16.97
N PHE A 4 -36.07 -51.48 17.47
CA PHE A 4 -35.70 -50.07 17.37
C PHE A 4 -35.41 -49.63 15.93
N SER A 5 -35.81 -48.42 15.53
CA SER A 5 -35.11 -47.68 14.49
C SER A 5 -34.86 -46.24 14.95
N SER A 6 -33.63 -46.02 15.37
CA SER A 6 -33.11 -44.80 15.95
C SER A 6 -33.01 -43.70 14.89
N ILE A 7 -33.93 -42.72 14.92
CA ILE A 7 -33.69 -41.42 14.27
C ILE A 7 -32.68 -40.69 15.17
N ARG A 8 -31.41 -40.82 14.81
CA ARG A 8 -30.33 -40.11 15.47
C ARG A 8 -30.48 -38.62 15.15
N PHE A 9 -30.83 -37.86 16.19
CA PHE A 9 -30.49 -36.45 16.32
C PHE A 9 -28.97 -36.33 16.26
N PHE A 10 -28.41 -36.19 15.06
CA PHE A 10 -27.05 -35.72 14.92
C PHE A 10 -27.07 -34.22 14.65
N ALA A 11 -26.71 -33.51 15.71
CA ALA A 11 -26.24 -32.14 15.67
C ALA A 11 -25.38 -31.91 14.42
N SER A 12 -25.85 -31.06 13.51
CA SER A 12 -25.02 -30.51 12.45
C SER A 12 -24.60 -29.10 12.85
N PRO A 13 -23.42 -28.92 13.47
CA PRO A 13 -22.88 -27.60 13.74
C PRO A 13 -22.47 -26.87 12.45
N LEU A 14 -22.56 -27.52 11.28
CA LEU A 14 -22.14 -26.95 10.00
C LEU A 14 -23.08 -25.85 9.47
N ILE A 15 -24.35 -25.85 9.86
CA ILE A 15 -25.33 -24.89 9.34
C ILE A 15 -25.13 -23.50 9.97
N LEU A 16 -24.62 -23.43 11.21
CA LEU A 16 -24.31 -22.16 11.88
C LEU A 16 -23.05 -21.47 11.31
N LEU A 17 -22.08 -22.24 10.78
CA LEU A 17 -20.88 -21.66 10.15
C LEU A 17 -21.19 -20.91 8.84
N ALA A 18 -22.23 -21.33 8.11
CA ALA A 18 -22.61 -20.71 6.84
C ALA A 18 -23.22 -19.31 7.01
N ILE A 19 -23.74 -18.98 8.19
CA ILE A 19 -24.34 -17.67 8.48
C ILE A 19 -23.25 -16.68 8.92
N SER A 20 -22.21 -17.15 9.61
CA SER A 20 -21.06 -16.32 10.00
C SER A 20 -20.23 -15.81 8.82
N SER A 21 -20.23 -16.50 7.67
CA SER A 21 -19.53 -16.04 6.46
C SER A 21 -20.24 -14.89 5.73
N TYR A 22 -21.47 -14.53 6.11
CA TYR A 22 -22.21 -13.42 5.49
C TYR A 22 -22.00 -12.08 6.17
N ILE A 23 -21.35 -12.03 7.34
CA ILE A 23 -20.98 -10.76 7.99
C ILE A 23 -19.53 -10.40 7.60
N ASN A 24 -19.25 -10.37 6.29
CA ASN A 24 -18.19 -9.48 5.82
C ASN A 24 -18.75 -8.06 5.91
N SER A 25 -18.68 -7.50 7.11
CA SER A 25 -18.76 -6.06 7.29
C SER A 25 -17.57 -5.47 6.55
N SER A 26 -17.78 -5.12 5.27
CA SER A 26 -16.99 -4.10 4.64
C SER A 26 -17.10 -2.87 5.54
N LEU A 27 -16.08 -2.63 6.37
CA LEU A 27 -15.81 -1.29 6.87
C LEU A 27 -15.52 -0.45 5.62
N ALA A 28 -16.58 0.05 4.99
CA ALA A 28 -16.47 1.19 4.13
C ALA A 28 -16.00 2.31 5.05
N ALA A 29 -14.68 2.51 5.12
CA ALA A 29 -14.08 3.63 5.81
C ALA A 29 -14.70 4.88 5.18
N THR A 30 -15.65 5.48 5.89
CA THR A 30 -16.22 6.76 5.48
C THR A 30 -15.06 7.74 5.36
N PRO A 31 -14.86 8.39 4.20
CA PRO A 31 -13.76 9.32 4.03
C PRO A 31 -13.77 10.32 5.16
N ASN A 32 -12.70 10.39 5.93
CA ASN A 32 -12.53 11.45 6.92
C ASN A 32 -12.43 12.76 6.13
N LYS A 33 -13.56 13.48 6.04
CA LYS A 33 -13.70 14.70 5.22
C LYS A 33 -12.61 15.73 5.55
N PRO A 34 -12.33 16.04 6.83
CA PRO A 34 -11.16 16.85 7.22
C PRO A 34 -9.82 16.35 6.65
N SER A 35 -9.53 15.05 6.75
CA SER A 35 -8.28 14.48 6.24
C SER A 35 -8.19 14.54 4.71
N THR A 36 -9.30 14.29 4.03
CA THR A 36 -9.36 14.32 2.56
C THR A 36 -9.05 15.72 2.03
N GLU A 37 -9.64 16.76 2.64
CA GLU A 37 -9.37 18.15 2.26
C GLU A 37 -7.95 18.59 2.68
N PHE A 38 -7.43 18.11 3.80
CA PHE A 38 -6.03 18.31 4.19
C PHE A 38 -5.08 17.76 3.13
N ILE A 39 -5.22 16.48 2.74
CA ILE A 39 -4.40 15.85 1.69
C ILE A 39 -4.51 16.63 0.39
N ARG A 40 -5.73 17.02 -0.02
CA ARG A 40 -5.94 17.81 -1.24
C ARG A 40 -5.18 19.13 -1.20
N THR A 41 -5.30 19.85 -0.08
CA THR A 41 -4.64 21.15 0.10
C THR A 41 -3.13 21.00 0.08
N SER A 42 -2.58 20.01 0.78
CA SER A 42 -1.15 19.72 0.76
C SER A 42 -0.66 19.29 -0.62
N CYS A 43 -1.42 18.51 -1.37
CA CYS A 43 -1.03 18.08 -2.71
C CYS A 43 -0.99 19.23 -3.74
N ASN A 44 -1.75 20.32 -3.52
CA ASN A 44 -1.75 21.48 -4.42
C ASN A 44 -0.40 22.22 -4.48
N SER A 45 0.48 22.04 -3.49
CA SER A 45 1.84 22.60 -3.51
C SER A 45 2.86 21.72 -4.24
N THR A 46 2.46 20.52 -4.69
CA THR A 46 3.35 19.61 -5.42
C THR A 46 3.31 19.87 -6.93
N THR A 47 4.36 19.46 -7.65
CA THR A 47 4.42 19.57 -9.12
C THR A 47 3.34 18.74 -9.83
N TYR A 48 2.86 17.66 -9.19
CA TYR A 48 1.84 16.76 -9.75
C TYR A 48 0.65 16.58 -8.78
N PRO A 49 -0.21 17.61 -8.59
CA PRO A 49 -1.26 17.59 -7.56
C PRO A 49 -2.22 16.42 -7.69
N LYS A 50 -2.64 16.10 -8.92
CA LYS A 50 -3.56 14.99 -9.19
C LYS A 50 -2.95 13.65 -8.78
N LEU A 51 -1.70 13.40 -9.16
CA LEU A 51 -0.99 12.17 -8.81
C LEU A 51 -0.80 12.05 -7.30
N CYS A 52 -0.38 13.14 -6.65
CA CYS A 52 -0.26 13.20 -5.20
C CYS A 52 -1.58 12.81 -4.51
N PHE A 53 -2.69 13.45 -4.89
CA PHE A 53 -3.98 13.18 -4.26
C PHE A 53 -4.45 11.75 -4.49
N THR A 54 -4.37 11.25 -5.73
CA THR A 54 -4.80 9.87 -6.03
C THR A 54 -3.98 8.85 -5.29
N SER A 55 -2.67 9.07 -5.14
CA SER A 55 -1.76 8.17 -4.43
C SER A 55 -1.96 8.17 -2.92
N LEU A 56 -2.47 9.26 -2.33
CA LEU A 56 -2.58 9.42 -0.88
C LEU A 56 -4.02 9.32 -0.33
N SER A 57 -5.04 9.52 -1.16
CA SER A 57 -6.45 9.57 -0.72
C SER A 57 -6.97 8.29 -0.04
N THR A 58 -6.37 7.14 -0.33
CA THR A 58 -6.70 5.86 0.33
C THR A 58 -6.16 5.77 1.75
N TYR A 59 -5.25 6.67 2.15
CA TYR A 59 -4.57 6.65 3.45
C TYR A 59 -5.10 7.72 4.42
N THR A 60 -6.31 8.25 4.20
CA THR A 60 -6.93 9.29 5.04
C THR A 60 -6.95 8.95 6.53
N ASN A 61 -7.23 7.70 6.90
CA ASN A 61 -7.23 7.27 8.30
C ASN A 61 -5.82 7.29 8.94
N LEU A 62 -4.78 7.03 8.16
CA LEU A 62 -3.39 7.06 8.62
C LEU A 62 -2.86 8.49 8.67
N ILE A 63 -3.12 9.29 7.65
CA ILE A 63 -2.58 10.65 7.50
C ILE A 63 -3.29 11.62 8.46
N GLN A 64 -4.61 11.46 8.62
CA GLN A 64 -5.46 12.41 9.34
C GLN A 64 -5.19 13.84 8.85
N THR A 65 -4.81 14.76 9.73
CA THR A 65 -4.39 16.13 9.40
C THR A 65 -2.96 16.41 9.84
N SER A 66 -2.10 15.38 9.86
CA SER A 66 -0.70 15.50 10.30
C SER A 66 0.24 15.65 9.10
N PRO A 67 1.01 16.75 9.00
CA PRO A 67 2.03 16.92 7.97
C PRO A 67 3.12 15.84 8.02
N GLN A 68 3.51 15.42 9.23
CA GLN A 68 4.50 14.36 9.40
C GLN A 68 3.96 13.01 8.88
N LEU A 69 2.71 12.65 9.22
CA LEU A 69 2.12 11.40 8.73
C LEU A 69 1.87 11.46 7.22
N LEU A 70 1.53 12.62 6.67
CA LEU A 70 1.44 12.83 5.22
C LEU A 70 2.79 12.54 4.54
N ALA A 71 3.87 13.15 5.03
CA ALA A 71 5.22 12.98 4.48
C ALA A 71 5.71 11.53 4.61
N SER A 72 5.57 10.91 5.79
CA SER A 72 5.91 9.49 6.01
C SER A 72 5.12 8.56 5.10
N THR A 73 3.82 8.83 4.91
CA THR A 73 2.97 8.03 4.02
C THR A 73 3.41 8.18 2.56
N ALA A 74 3.71 9.40 2.11
CA ALA A 74 4.21 9.65 0.77
C ALA A 74 5.55 8.95 0.50
N LEU A 75 6.47 8.95 1.47
CA LEU A 75 7.73 8.20 1.37
C LEU A 75 7.48 6.69 1.25
N ASN A 76 6.56 6.12 2.04
CA ASN A 76 6.21 4.70 1.97
C ASN A 76 5.56 4.31 0.63
N VAL A 77 4.64 5.14 0.11
CA VAL A 77 4.02 4.92 -1.22
C VAL A 77 5.09 4.98 -2.32
N THR A 78 6.01 5.93 -2.22
CA THR A 78 7.13 6.07 -3.17
C THR A 78 8.07 4.87 -3.09
N LEU A 79 8.41 4.39 -1.89
CA LEU A 79 9.23 3.19 -1.69
C LEU A 79 8.58 1.94 -2.29
N SER A 80 7.26 1.77 -2.10
CA SER A 80 6.51 0.66 -2.71
C SER A 80 6.56 0.71 -4.23
N SER A 81 6.41 1.91 -4.80
CA SER A 81 6.50 2.15 -6.24
C SER A 81 7.92 1.87 -6.77
N ALA A 82 8.95 2.38 -6.10
CA ALA A 82 10.35 2.17 -6.47
C ALA A 82 10.74 0.69 -6.45
N LYS A 83 10.34 -0.07 -5.43
CA LYS A 83 10.55 -1.52 -5.37
C LYS A 83 9.86 -2.25 -6.51
N SER A 84 8.60 -1.90 -6.80
CA SER A 84 7.84 -2.51 -7.89
C SER A 84 8.48 -2.21 -9.25
N THR A 85 8.91 -0.97 -9.47
CA THR A 85 9.65 -0.56 -10.67
C THR A 85 10.98 -1.29 -10.79
N SER A 86 11.75 -1.43 -9.70
CA SER A 86 13.00 -2.19 -9.69
C SER A 86 12.79 -3.64 -10.14
N VAL A 87 11.78 -4.33 -9.59
CA VAL A 87 11.43 -5.70 -9.99
C VAL A 87 11.03 -5.77 -11.47
N MET A 88 10.19 -4.84 -11.93
CA MET A 88 9.79 -4.76 -13.34
C MET A 88 11.01 -4.58 -14.24
N MET A 89 11.92 -3.67 -13.87
CA MET A 89 13.09 -3.35 -14.66
C MET A 89 14.10 -4.51 -14.70
N VAL A 90 14.24 -5.26 -13.60
CA VAL A 90 15.02 -6.51 -13.57
C VAL A 90 14.42 -7.57 -14.49
N ASN A 91 13.09 -7.63 -14.63
CA ASN A 91 12.46 -8.56 -15.56
C ASN A 91 12.66 -8.13 -17.01
N ILE A 92 12.56 -6.82 -17.28
CA ILE A 92 12.83 -6.26 -18.60
C ILE A 92 14.29 -6.53 -19.00
N SER A 93 15.26 -6.34 -18.10
CA SER A 93 16.68 -6.54 -18.39
C SER A 93 17.05 -7.97 -18.78
N LYS A 94 16.23 -8.96 -18.42
CA LYS A 94 16.39 -10.37 -18.81
C LYS A 94 15.81 -10.70 -20.19
N SER A 95 15.05 -9.78 -20.79
CA SER A 95 14.48 -10.01 -22.12
C SER A 95 15.56 -10.04 -23.20
N GLN A 96 15.37 -10.91 -24.20
CA GLN A 96 16.31 -11.03 -25.32
C GLN A 96 16.07 -9.92 -26.35
N GLY A 97 17.09 -9.63 -27.17
CA GLY A 97 16.97 -8.71 -28.30
C GLY A 97 17.38 -7.26 -28.02
N MET A 98 17.95 -6.96 -26.84
CA MET A 98 18.52 -5.64 -26.57
C MET A 98 19.90 -5.47 -27.20
N SER A 99 20.16 -4.29 -27.78
CA SER A 99 21.51 -3.93 -28.22
C SER A 99 22.45 -3.73 -27.02
N PRO A 100 23.78 -3.90 -27.18
CA PRO A 100 24.73 -3.72 -26.08
C PRO A 100 24.62 -2.37 -25.37
N LYS A 101 24.30 -1.30 -26.12
CA LYS A 101 24.10 0.05 -25.57
C LYS A 101 22.89 0.11 -24.63
N VAL A 102 21.79 -0.55 -25.01
CA VAL A 102 20.58 -0.60 -24.17
C VAL A 102 20.83 -1.44 -22.92
N VAL A 103 21.58 -2.53 -23.05
CA VAL A 103 21.98 -3.35 -21.88
C VAL A 103 22.83 -2.54 -20.90
N ALA A 104 23.76 -1.72 -21.37
CA ALA A 104 24.55 -0.83 -20.50
C ALA A 104 23.65 0.17 -19.77
N ALA A 105 22.80 0.92 -20.49
CA ALA A 105 21.87 1.88 -19.88
C ALA A 105 20.89 1.22 -18.88
N MET A 106 20.50 -0.03 -19.15
CA MET A 106 19.65 -0.80 -18.25
C MET A 106 20.36 -1.13 -16.93
N LYS A 107 21.66 -1.44 -16.97
CA LYS A 107 22.45 -1.66 -15.75
C LYS A 107 22.54 -0.39 -14.91
N ASP A 108 22.85 0.74 -15.55
CA ASP A 108 22.91 2.04 -14.87
C ASP A 108 21.55 2.36 -14.22
N CYS A 109 20.44 2.15 -14.94
CA CYS A 109 19.10 2.35 -14.40
C CYS A 109 18.79 1.45 -13.19
N LEU A 110 19.25 0.20 -13.20
CA LEU A 110 19.06 -0.72 -12.08
C LEU A 110 19.88 -0.32 -10.85
N GLU A 111 21.07 0.23 -11.04
CA GLU A 111 21.90 0.80 -9.97
C GLU A 111 21.21 2.00 -9.33
N GLU A 112 20.75 2.97 -10.13
CA GLU A 112 20.00 4.14 -9.65
C GLU A 112 18.71 3.75 -8.90
N LEU A 113 17.99 2.72 -9.37
CA LEU A 113 16.80 2.21 -8.68
C LEU A 113 17.14 1.54 -7.34
N SER A 114 18.29 0.85 -7.26
CA SER A 114 18.77 0.26 -6.01
C SER A 114 19.10 1.35 -4.98
N ASP A 115 19.83 2.38 -5.42
CA ASP A 115 20.22 3.51 -4.59
C ASP A 115 19.00 4.32 -4.13
N LEU A 116 18.03 4.54 -5.03
CA LEU A 116 16.74 5.16 -4.69
C LEU A 116 16.04 4.39 -3.56
N VAL A 117 15.98 3.06 -3.62
CA VAL A 117 15.35 2.25 -2.57
C VAL A 117 16.11 2.37 -1.25
N TYR A 118 17.44 2.39 -1.28
CA TYR A 118 18.27 2.58 -0.09
C TYR A 118 18.03 3.95 0.56
N GLU A 119 18.09 5.03 -0.23
CA GLU A 119 17.91 6.40 0.27
C GLU A 119 16.48 6.64 0.76
N LEU A 120 15.45 6.09 0.10
CA LEU A 120 14.07 6.17 0.60
C LEU A 120 13.91 5.51 1.97
N ASN A 121 14.51 4.33 2.19
CA ASN A 121 14.49 3.69 3.51
C ASN A 121 15.19 4.55 4.57
N LYS A 122 16.28 5.24 4.19
CA LYS A 122 16.97 6.18 5.07
C LYS A 122 16.08 7.38 5.39
N SER A 123 15.46 8.00 4.38
CA SER A 123 14.52 9.12 4.58
C SER A 123 13.36 8.75 5.51
N ILE A 124 12.81 7.55 5.40
CA ILE A 124 11.76 7.05 6.30
C ILE A 124 12.27 6.95 7.74
N ARG A 125 13.49 6.42 7.95
CA ARG A 125 14.08 6.35 9.30
C ARG A 125 14.27 7.75 9.89
N GLU A 126 14.78 8.69 9.11
CA GLU A 126 14.95 10.07 9.58
C GLU A 126 13.62 10.76 9.86
N MET A 127 12.58 10.51 9.06
CA MET A 127 11.24 11.06 9.28
C MET A 127 10.62 10.61 10.62
N ASN A 128 10.94 9.39 11.08
CA ASN A 128 10.53 8.90 12.40
C ASN A 128 11.29 9.57 13.55
N ASN A 129 12.45 10.16 13.27
CA ASN A 129 13.27 10.87 14.26
C ASN A 129 12.92 12.36 14.35
N VAL A 130 12.09 12.88 13.44
CA VAL A 130 11.59 14.26 13.50
C VAL A 130 10.66 14.36 14.71
N LYS A 131 11.16 14.96 15.80
CA LYS A 131 10.31 15.41 16.90
C LYS A 131 9.44 16.54 16.37
N GLY A 132 8.15 16.54 16.71
CA GLY A 132 7.22 17.59 16.33
C GLY A 132 7.66 18.95 16.89
N SER A 133 8.55 19.64 16.19
CA SER A 133 8.74 21.08 16.36
C SER A 133 7.61 21.75 15.61
N ASN A 134 6.90 22.64 16.28
CA ASN A 134 5.76 23.38 15.76
C ASN A 134 6.04 23.92 14.35
N PHE A 135 5.39 23.34 13.35
CA PHE A 135 5.29 23.84 11.98
C PHE A 135 3.81 24.07 11.67
#